data_AF-O80371-F1
#
_entry.id   AF-O80371-F1
#
_cell.length_a   1.000
_cell.length_b   1.000
_cell.length_c   1.000
_cell.angle_alpha   90.00
_cell.angle_beta   90.00
_cell.angle_gamma   90.00
#
_symmetry.space_group_name_H-M   'P 1'
#
loop_
_entity.id
_entity.type
_entity.pdbx_description
1 polymer ?
#
loop_
_entity_poly.entity_id
_entity_poly.type
_entity_poly.pdbx_seq_one_letter_code
_entity_poly.pdbx_strand_id
1 'polypeptide(L)'
;GGHVNPAVTFGLAVGGNITILTGLFYWIAQLLGSVVACFLLQFVTGGLAVPTHGVADGMNGLQGVVMEIIITFALVYTVYATAADPKKGSLGTIAPIAIGFIVGANI
;
A
#
# COMPACT_ATOMS: atom_id res chain seq x y z
N GLY A 1 2.33 8.04 -9.09
CA GLY A 1 0.98 8.42 -9.55
C GLY A 1 -0.04 8.06 -8.50
N GLY A 2 -0.73 6.93 -8.62
CA GLY A 2 -1.62 6.43 -7.57
C GLY A 2 -0.87 5.54 -6.57
N HIS A 3 -0.26 6.13 -5.52
CA HIS A 3 0.50 5.32 -4.55
C HIS A 3 -0.43 4.55 -3.60
N VAL A 4 -1.53 5.18 -3.16
CA VAL A 4 -2.62 4.60 -2.33
C VAL A 4 -2.13 3.88 -1.05
N ASN A 5 -0.85 4.04 -0.70
CA ASN A 5 -0.18 3.30 0.35
C ASN A 5 1.04 4.10 0.86
N PRO A 6 1.13 4.36 2.17
CA PRO A 6 2.28 5.06 2.76
C PRO A 6 3.63 4.37 2.54
N ALA A 7 3.69 3.04 2.57
CA ALA A 7 4.91 2.26 2.33
C ALA A 7 5.38 2.35 0.87
N VAL A 8 4.45 2.39 -0.10
CA VAL A 8 4.80 2.66 -1.52
C VAL A 8 5.36 4.07 -1.67
N THR A 9 4.72 5.05 -1.04
CA THR A 9 5.19 6.45 -1.05
C THR A 9 6.58 6.57 -0.41
N PHE A 10 6.80 5.88 0.70
CA PHE A 10 8.09 5.81 1.38
C PHE A 10 9.17 5.19 0.49
N GLY A 11 8.89 4.02 -0.09
CA GLY A 11 9.82 3.33 -0.97
C GLY A 11 10.22 4.19 -2.17
N LEU A 12 9.28 4.91 -2.76
CA LEU A 12 9.55 5.86 -3.84
C LEU A 12 10.38 7.07 -3.37
N ALA A 13 10.16 7.57 -2.15
CA ALA A 13 10.94 8.67 -1.60
C ALA A 13 12.40 8.24 -1.34
N VAL A 14 12.61 7.05 -0.78
CA VAL A 14 13.93 6.47 -0.54
C VAL A 14 14.72 6.31 -1.83
N GLY A 15 14.07 5.87 -2.92
CA GLY A 15 14.73 5.76 -4.23
C GLY A 15 14.71 7.04 -5.08
N GLY A 16 14.35 8.19 -4.51
CA GLY A 16 14.43 9.48 -5.21
C GLY A 16 13.36 9.73 -6.28
N ASN A 17 12.28 8.93 -6.31
CA ASN A 17 11.18 9.04 -7.27
C ASN A 17 10.09 10.03 -6.84
N ILE A 18 10.14 10.54 -5.60
CA ILE A 18 9.28 11.61 -5.08
C ILE A 18 10.06 12.40 -4.02
N THR A 19 9.85 13.72 -3.97
CA THR A 19 10.41 14.56 -2.91
C THR A 19 9.77 14.22 -1.55
N ILE A 20 10.53 14.33 -0.46
CA ILE A 20 10.02 14.09 0.91
C ILE A 20 8.77 14.93 1.22
N LEU A 21 8.77 16.23 0.87
CA LEU A 21 7.63 17.12 1.12
C LEU A 21 6.35 16.65 0.44
N THR A 22 6.42 16.32 -0.86
CA THR A 22 5.28 15.74 -1.59
C THR A 22 4.88 14.39 -0.99
N GLY A 23 5.84 13.57 -0.56
CA GLY A 23 5.59 12.30 0.13
C GLY A 23 4.77 12.47 1.43
N LEU A 24 5.05 13.51 2.22
CA LEU A 24 4.27 13.84 3.42
C LEU A 24 2.82 14.19 3.09
N PHE A 25 2.57 14.99 2.04
CA PHE A 25 1.21 15.28 1.61
C PHE A 25 0.47 14.04 1.10
N TYR A 26 1.19 13.12 0.43
CA TYR A 26 0.64 11.82 0.05
C TYR A 26 0.21 11.01 1.28
N TRP A 27 1.04 10.95 2.33
CA TRP A 27 0.67 10.26 3.57
C TRP A 27 -0.55 10.87 4.25
N ILE A 28 -0.61 12.20 4.36
CA ILE A 28 -1.77 12.89 4.92
C ILE A 28 -3.04 12.53 4.14
N ALA A 29 -3.00 12.63 2.81
CA ALA A 29 -4.13 12.30 1.95
C ALA A 29 -4.55 10.82 2.07
N GLN A 30 -3.59 9.89 2.12
CA GLN A 30 -3.85 8.45 2.24
C GLN A 30 -4.48 8.09 3.58
N LEU A 31 -3.95 8.64 4.68
CA LEU A 31 -4.47 8.39 6.02
C LEU A 31 -5.86 8.99 6.20
N LEU A 32 -6.08 10.24 5.75
CA LEU A 32 -7.40 10.87 5.77
C LEU A 32 -8.41 10.10 4.91
N GLY A 33 -8.02 9.67 3.71
CA GLY A 33 -8.86 8.85 2.85
C GLY A 33 -9.28 7.53 3.50
N SER A 34 -8.34 6.85 4.16
CA SER A 34 -8.61 5.61 4.91
C SER A 34 -9.58 5.85 6.07
N VAL A 35 -9.36 6.89 6.88
CA VAL A 35 -10.25 7.26 7.99
C VAL A 35 -11.66 7.57 7.50
N VAL A 36 -11.80 8.36 6.43
CA VAL A 36 -13.10 8.68 5.83
C VAL A 36 -13.79 7.42 5.31
N ALA A 37 -13.06 6.53 4.64
CA ALA A 37 -13.61 5.26 4.14
C ALA A 37 -14.15 4.38 5.28
N CYS A 38 -13.44 4.28 6.41
CA CYS A 38 -13.91 3.54 7.58
C CYS A 38 -15.18 4.14 8.19
N PHE A 39 -15.27 5.47 8.31
CA PHE A 39 -16.49 6.12 8.81
C PHE A 39 -17.68 5.95 7.86
N LEU A 40 -17.44 6.05 6.55
CA LEU A 40 -18.47 5.79 5.55
C LEU A 40 -18.95 4.33 5.64
N LEU A 41 -18.03 3.37 5.77
CA LEU A 41 -18.37 1.95 5.93
C LEU A 41 -19.23 1.71 7.19
N GLN A 42 -18.83 2.29 8.32
CA GLN A 42 -19.61 2.20 9.57
C GLN A 42 -21.01 2.80 9.39
N PHE A 43 -21.13 3.94 8.70
CA PHE A 43 -22.42 4.58 8.44
C PHE A 43 -23.33 3.73 7.55
N VAL A 44 -22.84 3.27 6.39
CA VAL A 44 -23.66 2.53 5.41
C VAL A 44 -24.02 1.12 5.87
N THR A 45 -23.28 0.57 6.83
CA THR A 45 -23.57 -0.75 7.42
C THR A 45 -24.48 -0.68 8.64
N GLY A 46 -24.98 0.51 9.02
CA GLY A 46 -25.86 0.67 10.18
C GLY A 46 -25.13 0.54 11.52
N GLY A 47 -23.86 0.92 11.57
CA GLY A 47 -23.05 0.95 12.80
C GLY A 47 -22.32 -0.36 13.11
N LEU A 48 -22.18 -1.28 12.15
CA LEU A 48 -21.35 -2.47 12.34
C LEU A 48 -19.89 -2.08 12.62
N ALA A 49 -19.21 -2.91 13.40
CA ALA A 49 -17.79 -2.72 13.69
C ALA A 49 -16.96 -2.84 12.40
N VAL A 50 -16.01 -1.93 12.22
CA VAL A 50 -15.01 -2.00 11.14
C VAL A 50 -13.84 -2.87 11.64
N PRO A 51 -13.54 -4.01 10.99
CA PRO A 51 -12.49 -4.91 11.45
C PRO A 51 -11.10 -4.25 11.36
N THR A 52 -10.23 -4.56 12.32
CA THR A 52 -8.84 -4.11 12.36
C THR A 52 -7.90 -5.27 12.03
N HIS A 53 -6.77 -4.97 11.38
CA HIS A 53 -5.72 -5.95 11.17
C HIS A 53 -5.07 -6.35 12.50
N GLY A 54 -4.76 -7.63 12.64
CA GLY A 54 -4.06 -8.21 13.78
C GLY A 54 -3.20 -9.37 13.33
N VAL A 55 -2.21 -9.72 14.14
CA VAL A 55 -1.41 -10.93 13.93
C VAL A 55 -2.28 -12.15 14.24
N ALA A 56 -2.16 -13.21 13.43
CA ALA A 56 -2.97 -14.41 13.58
C ALA A 56 -2.73 -15.11 14.93
N ASP A 57 -3.74 -15.86 15.41
CA ASP A 57 -3.62 -16.64 16.63
C ASP A 57 -2.44 -17.62 16.54
N GLY A 58 -1.57 -17.60 17.56
CA GLY A 58 -0.38 -18.44 17.61
C GLY A 58 0.86 -17.86 16.91
N MET A 59 0.75 -16.71 16.23
CA MET A 59 1.90 -15.94 15.74
C MET A 59 2.29 -14.85 16.72
N ASN A 60 3.60 -14.63 16.88
CA ASN A 60 4.12 -13.50 17.64
C ASN A 60 4.31 -12.25 16.76
N GLY A 61 4.54 -11.11 17.40
CA GLY A 61 4.70 -9.83 16.70
C GLY A 61 5.85 -9.81 15.70
N LEU A 62 6.98 -10.48 16.00
CA LEU A 62 8.13 -10.52 15.09
C LEU A 62 7.81 -11.30 13.82
N GLN A 63 7.11 -12.44 13.94
CA GLN A 63 6.65 -13.22 12.78
C GLN A 63 5.71 -12.39 11.89
N GLY A 64 4.78 -11.65 12.51
CA GLY A 64 3.92 -10.70 11.79
C GLY A 64 4.72 -9.62 11.05
N VAL A 65 5.69 -8.99 11.72
CA VAL A 65 6.55 -7.97 11.09
C VAL A 65 7.36 -8.54 9.92
N VAL A 66 7.95 -9.73 10.06
CA VAL A 66 8.70 -10.36 8.97
C VAL A 66 7.79 -10.67 7.77
N MET A 67 6.58 -11.16 8.02
CA MET A 67 5.59 -11.37 6.97
C MET A 67 5.27 -10.07 6.24
N GLU A 68 4.92 -9.01 6.98
CA GLU A 68 4.62 -7.68 6.44
C GLU A 68 5.77 -7.09 5.61
N ILE A 69 7.03 -7.29 6.05
CA ILE A 69 8.22 -6.89 5.28
C ILE A 69 8.25 -7.58 3.91
N ILE A 70 8.03 -8.91 3.87
CA ILE A 70 8.12 -9.69 2.63
C ILE A 70 7.03 -9.27 1.65
N ILE A 71 5.77 -9.19 2.10
CA ILE A 71 4.65 -8.87 1.22
C ILE A 71 4.65 -7.40 0.79
N THR A 72 5.06 -6.49 1.67
CA THR A 72 5.21 -5.08 1.33
C THR A 72 6.38 -4.87 0.38
N PHE A 73 7.49 -5.61 0.55
CA PHE A 73 8.59 -5.60 -0.42
C PHE A 73 8.10 -6.03 -1.80
N ALA A 74 7.34 -7.11 -1.91
CA ALA A 74 6.78 -7.57 -3.19
C ALA A 74 5.94 -6.46 -3.85
N LEU A 75 5.05 -5.82 -3.10
CA LEU A 75 4.25 -4.68 -3.59
C LEU A 75 5.12 -3.52 -4.09
N VAL A 76 6.04 -3.03 -3.26
CA VAL A 76 6.88 -1.88 -3.59
C VAL A 76 7.79 -2.21 -4.77
N TYR A 77 8.35 -3.42 -4.82
CA TYR A 77 9.14 -3.90 -5.95
C TYR A 77 8.31 -3.92 -7.25
N THR A 78 7.08 -4.44 -7.21
CA THR A 78 6.17 -4.40 -8.37
C THR A 78 5.91 -2.97 -8.84
N VAL A 79 5.73 -2.01 -7.92
CA VAL A 79 5.61 -0.58 -8.28
C VAL A 79 6.88 -0.09 -8.98
N TYR A 80 8.06 -0.43 -8.49
CA TYR A 80 9.32 -0.04 -9.12
C TYR A 80 9.46 -0.63 -10.52
N ALA A 81 9.31 -1.95 -10.65
CA ALA A 81 9.53 -2.68 -11.89
C ALA A 81 8.53 -2.31 -12.99
N THR A 82 7.28 -2.01 -12.62
CA THR A 82 6.21 -1.78 -13.61
C THR A 82 5.88 -0.31 -13.82
N ALA A 83 6.05 0.56 -12.82
CA ALA A 83 5.61 1.95 -12.88
C ALA A 83 6.73 2.99 -12.76
N ALA A 84 7.76 2.75 -11.94
CA ALA A 84 8.80 3.75 -11.68
C ALA A 84 9.97 3.69 -12.68
N ASP A 85 10.40 2.48 -13.07
CA ASP A 85 11.57 2.31 -13.94
C ASP A 85 11.39 3.02 -15.29
N PRO A 86 12.30 3.94 -15.69
CA PRO A 86 12.28 4.54 -17.03
C PRO A 86 12.33 3.51 -18.18
N LYS A 87 12.87 2.32 -17.92
CA LYS A 87 13.01 1.21 -18.88
C LYS A 87 11.86 0.20 -18.81
N LYS A 88 10.77 0.49 -18.10
CA LYS A 88 9.60 -0.41 -17.94
C LYS A 88 8.95 -0.87 -19.26
N GLY A 89 9.13 -0.14 -20.36
CA GLY A 89 8.55 -0.50 -21.66
C GLY A 89 7.03 -0.73 -21.59
N SER A 90 6.56 -1.84 -22.16
CA SER A 90 5.13 -2.21 -22.17
C SER A 90 4.56 -2.54 -20.78
N LEU A 91 5.40 -2.85 -19.78
CA LEU A 91 4.96 -3.14 -18.41
C LEU A 91 4.23 -1.95 -17.79
N GLY A 92 4.57 -0.72 -18.20
CA GLY A 92 3.88 0.49 -17.77
C GLY A 92 2.38 0.49 -18.07
N THR A 93 1.96 -0.21 -19.13
CA THR A 93 0.54 -0.32 -19.52
C THR A 93 -0.25 -1.16 -18.53
N ILE A 94 0.35 -2.22 -18.00
CA ILE A 94 -0.30 -3.18 -17.10
C ILE A 94 0.03 -2.93 -15.63
N ALA A 95 0.83 -1.91 -15.32
CA ALA A 95 1.28 -1.62 -13.97
C ALA A 95 0.14 -1.55 -12.93
N PRO A 96 -1.00 -0.86 -13.19
CA PRO A 96 -2.10 -0.81 -12.21
C PRO A 96 -2.67 -2.19 -11.88
N ILE A 97 -2.81 -3.06 -12.89
CA ILE A 97 -3.34 -4.41 -12.72
C ILE A 97 -2.33 -5.30 -11.99
N ALA A 98 -1.05 -5.23 -12.36
CA ALA A 98 0.02 -5.98 -11.69
C ALA A 98 0.14 -5.61 -10.20
N ILE A 99 0.08 -4.31 -9.89
CA ILE A 99 0.09 -3.79 -8.53
C ILE A 99 -1.16 -4.25 -7.76
N GLY A 100 -2.33 -4.21 -8.38
CA GLY A 100 -3.56 -4.71 -7.74
C GLY A 100 -3.51 -6.20 -7.43
N PHE A 101 -3.07 -7.02 -8.39
CA PHE A 101 -3.01 -8.47 -8.21
C PHE A 101 -1.96 -8.93 -7.21
N ILE A 102 -0.80 -8.26 -7.09
CA ILE A 102 0.17 -8.64 -6.05
C ILE A 102 -0.39 -8.37 -4.65
N VAL A 103 -1.15 -7.29 -4.45
CA VAL A 103 -1.84 -7.05 -3.17
C VAL A 103 -2.88 -8.13 -2.90
N GLY A 104 -3.69 -8.49 -3.92
CA GLY A 104 -4.68 -9.55 -3.80
C GLY A 104 -4.09 -10.94 -3.49
N ALA A 105 -2.89 -11.23 -3.98
CA ALA A 105 -2.19 -12.48 -3.70
C ALA A 105 -1.51 -12.53 -2.32
N ASN A 106 -1.40 -11.39 -1.64
CA ASN A 106 -0.76 -11.26 -0.32
C ASN A 106 -1.75 -11.43 0.86
N ILE A 107 -3.04 -11.67 0.59
CA ILE A 107 -4.12 -11.87 1.58
C ILE A 107 -4.44 -13.36 1.74
#